data_AF-A0A2E2VVU2-F1
#
_entry.id   AF-A0A2E2VVU2-F1
#
_cell.length_a   1.000
_cell.length_b   1.000
_cell.length_c   1.000
_cell.angle_alpha   90.00
_cell.angle_beta   90.00
_cell.angle_gamma   90.00
#
_symmetry.space_group_name_H-M   'P 1'
#
loop_
_entity.id
_entity.type
_entity.pdbx_description
1 polymer ?
#
loop_
_entity_poly.entity_id
_entity_poly.type
_entity_poly.pdbx_seq_one_letter_code
_entity_poly.pdbx_strand_id
1 'polypeptide(L)'
;MLDIIKQNKIILIVLVVVIVGFAWFGMADRTPSTSLLSNDSRSEASVAEQEILRLLLDMRSIRLDSSIFENPAFGSLRDFGRDIVPEPVGRTNPFAPAEDSFELTEGDQAADAIFAE
;
A
#
# COMPACT_ATOMS: atom_id res chain seq x y z
N MET A 1 -61.96 -7.61 32.18
CA MET A 1 -60.76 -7.86 31.37
C MET A 1 -60.07 -9.21 31.65
N LEU A 2 -60.43 -9.92 32.74
CA LEU A 2 -59.89 -11.26 33.06
C LEU A 2 -60.68 -12.42 32.43
N ASP A 3 -61.88 -12.18 31.90
CA ASP A 3 -62.74 -13.24 31.35
C ASP A 3 -62.32 -13.68 29.94
N ILE A 4 -61.76 -12.75 29.15
CA ILE A 4 -61.17 -12.99 27.83
C ILE A 4 -59.97 -13.96 27.92
N ILE A 5 -59.23 -13.90 29.04
CA ILE A 5 -58.07 -14.76 29.34
C ILE A 5 -58.52 -16.21 29.58
N LYS A 6 -59.71 -16.42 30.17
CA LYS A 6 -60.21 -17.76 30.54
C LYS A 6 -60.96 -18.45 29.40
N GLN A 7 -61.78 -17.71 28.65
CA GLN A 7 -62.63 -18.29 27.60
C GLN A 7 -61.85 -18.64 26.33
N ASN A 8 -60.78 -17.90 26.05
CA ASN A 8 -59.99 -18.06 24.83
C ASN A 8 -58.62 -18.68 25.16
N LYS A 9 -58.60 -19.68 26.04
CA LYS A 9 -57.35 -20.33 26.53
C LYS A 9 -56.45 -20.81 25.38
N ILE A 10 -57.05 -21.29 24.29
CA ILE A 10 -56.34 -21.73 23.09
C ILE A 10 -55.66 -20.55 22.38
N ILE A 11 -56.35 -19.42 22.21
CA ILE A 11 -55.76 -18.20 21.61
C ILE A 11 -54.61 -17.69 22.48
N LEU A 12 -54.76 -17.73 23.81
CA LEU A 12 -53.72 -17.29 24.73
C LEU A 12 -52.48 -18.18 24.67
N ILE A 13 -52.65 -19.50 24.59
CA ILE A 13 -51.54 -20.45 24.43
C ILE A 13 -50.83 -20.20 23.09
N VAL A 14 -51.57 -20.03 22.00
CA VAL A 14 -50.98 -19.74 20.68
C VAL A 14 -50.20 -18.43 20.71
N LEU A 15 -50.74 -17.38 21.33
CA LEU A 15 -50.05 -16.09 21.46
C LEU A 15 -48.73 -16.23 22.22
N VAL A 16 -48.72 -16.98 23.32
CA VAL A 16 -47.50 -17.24 24.11
C VAL A 16 -46.49 -18.04 23.30
N VAL A 17 -46.93 -19.07 22.57
CA VAL A 17 -46.05 -19.87 21.71
C VAL A 17 -45.44 -19.02 20.59
N VAL A 18 -46.21 -18.12 19.98
CA VAL A 18 -45.70 -17.19 18.95
C VAL A 18 -44.68 -16.23 19.53
N ILE A 19 -44.92 -15.67 20.73
CA ILE A 19 -43.98 -14.76 21.39
C ILE A 19 -42.68 -15.49 21.76
N VAL A 20 -42.77 -16.71 22.29
CA VAL A 20 -41.60 -17.54 22.62
C VAL A 20 -40.83 -17.93 21.36
N GLY A 21 -41.53 -18.33 20.29
CA GLY A 21 -40.92 -18.66 19.00
C GLY A 21 -40.24 -17.45 18.37
N PHE A 22 -40.83 -16.26 18.46
CA PHE A 22 -40.25 -15.03 17.94
C PHE A 22 -39.03 -14.57 18.75
N ALA A 23 -39.09 -14.68 20.08
CA ALA A 23 -37.96 -14.40 20.96
C ALA A 23 -36.80 -15.39 20.72
N TRP A 24 -37.12 -16.68 20.54
CA TRP A 24 -36.14 -17.70 20.19
C TRP A 24 -35.52 -17.46 18.81
N PHE A 25 -36.34 -17.08 17.82
CA PHE A 25 -35.86 -16.75 16.47
C PHE A 25 -35.03 -15.46 16.43
N GLY A 26 -35.36 -14.46 17.24
CA GLY A 26 -34.61 -13.22 17.36
C GLY A 26 -33.30 -13.36 18.14
N MET A 27 -33.22 -14.35 19.03
CA MET A 27 -32.03 -14.65 19.83
C MET A 27 -31.17 -15.78 19.26
N ALA A 28 -31.72 -16.58 18.33
CA ALA A 28 -30.94 -17.51 17.52
C ALA A 28 -29.96 -16.70 16.68
N ASP A 29 -28.69 -16.85 17.02
CA ASP A 29 -27.57 -16.06 16.55
C ASP A 29 -27.68 -15.72 15.06
N ARG A 30 -27.73 -14.42 14.77
CA ARG A 30 -27.17 -13.90 13.54
C ARG A 30 -25.67 -14.11 13.64
N THR A 31 -25.21 -15.34 13.42
CA THR A 31 -23.83 -15.55 13.01
C THR A 31 -23.66 -14.65 11.79
N PRO A 32 -22.79 -13.63 11.83
CA PRO A 32 -22.42 -12.97 10.59
C PRO A 32 -21.86 -14.11 9.74
N SER A 33 -22.57 -14.44 8.67
CA SER A 33 -22.01 -15.25 7.60
C SER A 33 -20.64 -14.65 7.36
N THR A 34 -19.62 -15.44 7.68
CA THR A 34 -18.22 -15.07 7.50
C THR A 34 -18.08 -14.69 6.04
N SER A 35 -18.19 -13.38 5.79
CA SER A 35 -17.84 -12.78 4.52
C SER A 35 -16.44 -13.27 4.24
N LEU A 36 -16.26 -13.96 3.12
CA LEU A 36 -14.98 -14.44 2.62
C LEU A 36 -14.01 -13.30 2.25
N LEU A 37 -14.27 -12.11 2.76
CA LEU A 37 -13.34 -11.01 2.82
C LEU A 37 -12.73 -11.01 4.22
N SER A 38 -11.59 -11.68 4.37
CA SER A 38 -10.65 -11.38 5.44
C SER A 38 -10.30 -9.91 5.34
N ASN A 39 -11.07 -9.05 6.01
CA ASN A 39 -10.62 -7.75 6.42
C ASN A 39 -9.63 -8.01 7.56
N ASP A 40 -8.43 -8.45 7.19
CA ASP A 40 -7.24 -8.27 8.01
C ASP A 40 -6.92 -6.77 8.02
N SER A 41 -7.74 -6.01 8.74
CA SER A 41 -7.52 -4.59 8.95
C SER A 41 -8.11 -4.20 10.30
N ARG A 42 -7.36 -4.60 11.33
CA ARG A 42 -7.03 -3.77 12.51
C ARG A 42 -8.19 -3.45 13.46
N SER A 43 -8.50 -4.43 14.32
CA SER A 43 -8.99 -4.18 15.70
C SER A 43 -7.84 -4.17 16.72
N GLU A 44 -6.61 -4.08 16.25
CA GLU A 44 -5.43 -3.67 17.01
C GLU A 44 -4.96 -2.43 16.26
N ALA A 45 -5.19 -1.23 16.79
CA ALA A 45 -4.48 -0.05 16.30
C ALA A 45 -3.00 -0.41 16.43
N SER A 46 -2.41 -0.78 15.30
CA SER A 46 -1.09 -1.39 15.23
C SER A 46 -0.14 -0.45 15.94
N VAL A 47 0.79 -1.00 16.73
CA VAL A 47 1.83 -0.22 17.42
C VAL A 47 2.45 0.83 16.48
N ALA A 48 2.57 0.50 15.18
CA ALA A 48 2.97 1.39 14.11
C ALA A 48 2.10 2.66 13.93
N GLU A 49 0.78 2.59 14.04
CA GLU A 49 -0.11 3.77 13.94
C GLU A 49 0.08 4.71 15.13
N GLN A 50 0.32 4.17 16.33
CA GLN A 50 0.62 4.98 17.52
C GLN A 50 2.02 5.62 17.45
N GLU A 51 3.01 4.90 16.91
CA GLU A 51 4.36 5.43 16.68
C GLU A 51 4.37 6.56 15.65
N ILE A 52 3.62 6.42 14.55
CA ILE A 52 3.47 7.48 13.54
C ILE A 52 2.81 8.73 14.14
N LEU A 53 1.75 8.55 14.95
CA LEU A 53 1.09 9.68 15.61
C LEU A 53 2.00 10.36 16.64
N ARG A 54 2.83 9.61 17.37
CA ARG A 54 3.85 10.18 18.27
C ARG A 54 4.90 10.96 17.51
N LEU A 55 5.44 10.40 16.42
CA LEU A 55 6.41 11.09 15.57
C LEU A 55 5.83 12.38 14.98
N LEU A 56 4.58 12.35 14.53
CA LEU A 56 3.89 13.54 14.03
C LEU A 56 3.69 14.60 15.11
N LEU A 57 3.41 14.18 16.35
CA LEU A 57 3.28 15.09 17.49
C LEU A 57 4.62 15.72 17.88
N ASP A 58 5.70 14.95 17.85
CA ASP A 58 7.07 15.43 18.09
C ASP A 58 7.51 16.42 17.00
N MET A 59 7.21 16.12 15.73
CA MET A 59 7.51 17.01 14.60
C MET A 59 6.65 18.28 14.59
N ARG A 60 5.43 18.24 15.13
CA ARG A 60 4.56 19.43 15.22
C ARG A 60 5.21 20.58 16.00
N SER A 61 6.14 20.28 16.90
CA SER A 61 6.85 21.27 17.70
C SER A 61 8.31 21.50 17.30
N ILE A 62 8.68 21.29 16.02
CA ILE A 62 10.01 21.68 15.55
C ILE A 62 10.11 23.21 15.58
N ARG A 63 10.79 23.73 16.59
CA ARG A 63 11.19 25.13 16.68
C ARG A 63 12.64 25.22 16.20
N LEU A 64 12.82 25.81 15.04
CA LEU A 64 14.14 26.20 14.56
C LEU A 64 14.63 27.37 15.39
N ASP A 65 15.74 27.17 16.09
CA ASP A 65 16.42 28.24 16.79
C ASP A 65 17.14 29.14 15.78
N SER A 66 16.67 30.38 15.64
CA SER A 66 17.27 31.37 14.74
C SER A 66 18.51 32.05 15.32
N SER A 67 18.85 31.80 16.59
CA SER A 67 20.02 32.40 17.25
C SER A 67 21.35 32.02 16.56
N ILE A 68 21.38 30.88 15.86
CA ILE A 68 22.55 30.45 15.09
C ILE A 68 22.94 31.46 14.00
N PHE A 69 21.97 32.20 13.45
CA PHE A 69 22.19 33.21 12.41
C PHE A 69 22.70 34.54 12.96
N GLU A 70 22.58 34.76 14.28
CA GLU A 70 23.09 35.94 14.97
C GLU A 70 24.57 35.80 15.33
N ASN A 71 25.13 34.59 15.27
CA ASN A 71 26.53 34.33 15.57
C ASN A 71 27.44 34.94 14.47
N PRO A 72 28.41 35.81 14.81
CA PRO A 72 29.37 36.36 13.85
C PRO A 72 30.13 35.29 13.04
N ALA A 73 30.30 34.09 13.59
CA ALA A 73 30.90 32.95 12.89
C ALA A 73 30.03 32.48 11.71
N PHE A 74 28.70 32.54 11.81
CA PHE A 74 27.81 32.19 10.72
C PHE A 74 27.99 33.14 9.53
N GLY A 75 28.12 34.45 9.80
CA GLY A 75 28.41 35.46 8.77
C GLY A 75 29.80 35.33 8.14
N SER A 76 30.71 34.57 8.76
CA SER A 76 32.06 34.32 8.22
C SER A 76 32.14 33.13 7.26
N LEU A 77 31.07 32.33 7.18
CA LEU A 77 31.01 31.16 6.30
C LEU A 77 31.07 31.61 4.84
N ARG A 78 32.00 31.01 4.09
CA ARG A 78 32.14 31.18 2.65
C ARG A 78 31.55 29.95 1.98
N ASP A 79 30.76 30.17 0.94
CA ASP A 79 30.38 29.08 0.04
C ASP A 79 31.60 28.68 -0.81
N PHE A 80 31.83 27.37 -0.92
CA PHE A 80 32.91 26.77 -1.72
C PHE A 80 32.36 25.96 -2.90
N GLY A 81 31.09 26.19 -3.27
CA GLY A 81 30.51 25.65 -4.49
C GLY A 81 31.42 25.88 -5.68
N ARG A 82 31.65 24.82 -6.46
CA ARG A 82 32.31 24.90 -7.76
C ARG A 82 31.24 24.84 -8.83
N ASP A 83 31.41 25.66 -9.86
CA ASP A 83 30.58 25.55 -11.05
C ASP A 83 30.76 24.16 -11.66
N ILE A 84 29.65 23.44 -11.83
CA ILE A 84 29.64 22.15 -12.52
C ILE A 84 29.56 22.47 -14.01
N VAL A 85 30.64 22.21 -14.73
CA VAL A 85 30.65 22.32 -16.19
C VAL A 85 29.73 21.24 -16.74
N PRO A 86 28.75 21.57 -17.60
CA PRO A 86 27.89 20.57 -18.21
C PRO A 86 28.72 19.60 -19.05
N GLU A 87 28.65 18.32 -18.71
CA GLU A 87 29.23 17.26 -19.54
C GLU A 87 28.25 16.90 -20.66
N PRO A 88 28.75 16.51 -21.85
CA PRO A 88 27.89 16.08 -22.94
C PRO A 88 27.05 14.88 -22.51
N VAL A 89 25.75 14.93 -22.78
CA VAL A 89 24.84 13.80 -22.55
C VAL A 89 25.31 12.59 -23.37
N GLY A 90 25.34 11.42 -22.73
CA GLY A 90 25.72 10.17 -23.40
C GLY A 90 24.74 9.78 -24.52
N ARG A 91 25.01 8.63 -25.18
CA ARG A 91 24.07 8.06 -26.16
C ARG A 91 22.70 7.84 -25.51
N THR A 92 21.62 8.19 -26.21
CA THR A 92 20.24 7.95 -25.78
C THR A 92 20.01 6.51 -25.31
N ASN A 93 20.67 5.55 -25.96
CA ASN A 93 20.73 4.17 -25.52
C ASN A 93 22.21 3.75 -25.37
N PRO A 94 22.71 3.54 -24.14
CA PRO A 94 24.10 3.16 -23.91
C PRO A 94 24.42 1.73 -24.38
N PHE A 95 23.41 0.93 -24.71
CA PHE A 95 23.55 -0.47 -25.15
C PHE A 95 23.26 -0.68 -26.64
N ALA A 96 22.93 0.37 -27.39
CA ALA A 96 22.74 0.22 -28.83
C ALA A 96 24.06 -0.27 -29.47
N PRO A 97 24.01 -1.23 -30.42
CA PRO A 97 25.20 -1.65 -31.16
C PRO A 97 25.95 -0.43 -31.71
N ALA A 98 27.28 -0.49 -31.77
CA ALA A 98 28.03 0.53 -32.50
C ALA A 98 27.64 0.44 -33.98
N GLU A 99 27.47 1.57 -34.65
CA GLU A 99 27.21 1.66 -36.09
C GLU A 99 28.44 1.23 -36.93
N ASP A 100 29.34 0.41 -36.38
CA ASP A 100 30.24 -0.40 -37.18
C ASP A 100 29.39 -1.49 -37.80
N SER A 101 28.92 -1.21 -39.00
CA SER A 101 28.42 -2.20 -39.92
C SER A 101 29.46 -3.32 -40.01
N PHE A 102 29.21 -4.41 -39.29
CA PHE A 102 29.80 -5.70 -39.64
C PHE A 102 29.22 -6.05 -41.01
N GLU A 103 29.86 -5.55 -42.08
CA GLU A 103 29.75 -6.14 -43.40
C GLU A 103 30.25 -7.58 -43.25
N LEU A 104 29.30 -8.51 -43.10
CA LEU A 104 29.56 -9.90 -43.36
C LEU A 104 29.97 -9.98 -44.83
N THR A 105 31.27 -9.94 -45.09
CA THR A 105 31.82 -10.27 -46.40
C THR A 105 31.45 -11.72 -46.64
N GLU A 106 30.35 -11.96 -47.37
CA GLU A 106 30.06 -13.23 -48.01
C GLU A 106 31.16 -13.49 -49.04
N GLY A 107 32.24 -14.10 -48.58
CA GLY A 107 33.42 -14.40 -49.37
C GLY A 107 34.02 -15.72 -48.95
N ASP A 108 33.21 -16.78 -48.91
CA ASP A 108 33.74 -18.15 -48.89
C ASP A 108 32.85 -19.11 -49.72
N GLN A 109 32.95 -18.99 -51.04
CA GLN A 109 32.48 -20.01 -52.00
C GLN A 109 33.65 -20.62 -52.80
N ALA A 110 34.83 -20.73 -52.20
CA ALA A 110 36.01 -21.30 -52.87
C ALA A 110 36.56 -22.59 -52.22
N ALA A 111 35.86 -23.17 -51.24
CA ALA A 111 36.29 -24.41 -50.58
C ALA A 111 35.70 -25.71 -51.19
N ASP A 112 34.62 -25.64 -51.96
CA ASP A 112 33.91 -26.83 -52.48
C ASP A 112 34.46 -27.39 -53.81
N ALA A 113 35.48 -26.76 -54.41
CA ALA A 113 36.08 -27.23 -55.66
C ALA A 113 37.35 -28.10 -55.48
N ILE A 114 37.81 -28.34 -54.24
CA ILE A 114 39.04 -29.10 -53.95
C ILE A 114 38.73 -30.46 -53.29
N PHE A 115 37.69 -31.18 -53.73
CA PHE A 115 37.49 -32.59 -53.33
C PHE A 115 36.87 -33.46 -54.44
N ALA A 116 36.93 -33.04 -55.69
CA ALA A 116 36.49 -33.83 -56.84
C ALA A 116 37.63 -34.08 -57.83
N GLU A 117 38.61 -34.89 -57.42
CA GLU A 117 39.37 -35.74 -58.34
C GLU A 117 39.81 -37.04 -57.65
#